data_AF-J9FMV5-F1
#
_entry.id   AF-J9FMV5-F1
#
_cell.length_a   1.000
_cell.length_b   1.000
_cell.length_c   1.000
_cell.angle_alpha   90.00
_cell.angle_beta   90.00
_cell.angle_gamma   90.00
#
_symmetry.space_group_name_H-M   'P 1'
#
loop_
_entity.id
_entity.type
_entity.pdbx_description
1 polymer ?
#
loop_
_entity_poly.entity_id
_entity_poly.type
_entity_poly.pdbx_seq_one_letter_code
_entity_poly.pdbx_strand_id
1 'polypeptide(L)'
;NKTNRNEKDRERVIEELCCIAFSRATDYVEVRDGKLTVKDTRSLTDAAARGLVGIREGTRGVEIKLGDKLRALELLGRCYGAFDREAGPEPERLPQILDDIED
;
A
#
# COMPACT_ATOMS: atom_id res chain seq x y z
N ASN A 1 22.48 21.49 -8.63
CA ASN A 1 21.51 20.70 -9.44
C ASN A 1 21.37 19.21 -9.13
N LYS A 2 22.20 18.56 -8.29
CA LYS A 2 22.01 17.12 -7.96
C LYS A 2 20.85 16.84 -6.97
N THR A 3 20.59 17.74 -6.03
CA THR A 3 19.59 17.57 -4.95
C THR A 3 18.16 17.40 -5.50
N ASN A 4 17.76 18.24 -6.46
CA ASN A 4 16.41 18.20 -7.04
C ASN A 4 16.10 16.96 -7.88
N ARG A 5 17.11 16.22 -8.37
CA ARG A 5 16.87 14.97 -9.12
C ARG A 5 16.52 13.83 -8.16
N ASN A 6 17.27 13.71 -7.06
CA ASN A 6 17.05 12.66 -6.06
C ASN A 6 15.68 12.77 -5.39
N GLU A 7 15.17 13.98 -5.15
CA GLU A 7 13.85 14.19 -4.56
C GLU A 7 12.72 13.80 -5.52
N LYS A 8 12.81 14.19 -6.80
CA LYS A 8 11.85 13.77 -7.84
C LYS A 8 11.85 12.26 -8.07
N ASP A 9 13.02 11.64 -7.99
CA ASP A 9 13.13 10.19 -8.12
C ASP A 9 12.47 9.48 -6.91
N ARG A 10 12.58 10.05 -5.70
CA ARG A 10 11.89 9.53 -4.49
C ARG A 10 10.37 9.69 -4.58
N GLU A 11 9.88 10.84 -5.02
CA GLU A 11 8.44 11.09 -5.17
C GLU A 11 7.81 10.09 -6.13
N ARG A 12 8.46 9.84 -7.28
CA ARG A 12 8.02 8.81 -8.24
C ARG A 12 7.98 7.40 -7.64
N VAL A 13 8.97 7.04 -6.82
CA VAL A 13 8.96 5.74 -6.13
C VAL A 13 7.77 5.63 -5.16
N ILE A 14 7.47 6.70 -4.42
CA ILE A 14 6.31 6.74 -3.52
C ILE A 14 5.01 6.62 -4.31
N GLU A 15 4.88 7.33 -5.44
CA GLU A 15 3.72 7.24 -6.33
C GLU A 15 3.48 5.80 -6.85
N GLU A 16 4.54 5.12 -7.29
CA GLU A 16 4.44 3.73 -7.75
C GLU A 16 4.05 2.77 -6.60
N LEU A 17 4.64 2.95 -5.41
CA LEU A 17 4.27 2.17 -4.24
C LEU A 17 2.82 2.39 -3.84
N CYS A 18 2.30 3.63 -3.93
CA CYS A 18 0.89 3.94 -3.71
C CYS A 18 -0.01 3.21 -4.71
N CYS A 19 0.35 3.19 -6.00
CA CYS A 19 -0.43 2.47 -7.01
C CYS A 19 -0.55 0.98 -6.70
N ILE A 20 0.54 0.33 -6.24
CA ILE A 20 0.52 -1.08 -5.84
C ILE A 20 -0.28 -1.28 -4.54
N ALA A 21 0.01 -0.49 -3.50
CA ALA A 21 -0.60 -0.58 -2.17
C ALA A 21 -2.12 -0.41 -2.22
N PHE A 22 -2.61 0.50 -3.07
CA PHE A 22 -4.03 0.83 -3.15
C PHE A 22 -4.74 0.19 -4.35
N SER A 23 -4.06 -0.66 -5.12
CA SER A 23 -4.66 -1.42 -6.24
C SER A 23 -5.87 -2.25 -5.77
N ARG A 24 -6.94 -2.30 -6.57
CA ARG A 24 -8.16 -3.07 -6.25
C ARG A 24 -8.45 -4.08 -7.35
N ALA A 25 -8.74 -5.33 -6.99
CA ALA A 25 -9.10 -6.36 -7.97
C ALA A 25 -10.30 -5.95 -8.84
N THR A 26 -11.26 -5.24 -8.26
CA THR A 26 -12.46 -4.71 -8.94
C THR A 26 -12.17 -3.69 -10.04
N ASP A 27 -10.96 -3.15 -10.10
CA ASP A 27 -10.55 -2.21 -11.16
C ASP A 27 -10.21 -2.96 -12.46
N TYR A 28 -9.91 -4.26 -12.37
CA TYR A 28 -9.50 -5.10 -13.49
C TYR A 28 -10.59 -6.09 -13.93
N VAL A 29 -11.42 -6.53 -12.99
CA VAL A 29 -12.46 -7.54 -13.23
C VAL A 29 -13.82 -7.07 -12.72
N GLU A 30 -14.86 -7.65 -13.29
CA GLU A 30 -16.25 -7.47 -12.86
C GLU A 30 -16.97 -8.81 -12.80
N VAL A 31 -17.96 -8.91 -11.91
CA VAL A 31 -18.85 -10.07 -11.85
C VAL A 31 -20.22 -9.61 -12.35
N ARG A 32 -20.68 -10.21 -13.46
CA ARG A 32 -21.99 -9.96 -14.06
C ARG A 32 -22.74 -11.28 -14.18
N ASP A 33 -23.95 -11.34 -13.65
CA ASP A 33 -24.80 -12.54 -13.68
C ASP A 33 -24.08 -13.81 -13.17
N GLY A 34 -23.28 -13.66 -12.12
CA GLY A 34 -22.47 -14.74 -11.54
C GLY A 34 -21.24 -15.15 -12.35
N LYS A 35 -20.92 -14.45 -13.44
CA LYS A 35 -19.74 -14.71 -14.30
C LYS A 35 -18.68 -13.62 -14.12
N LEU A 36 -17.45 -14.05 -13.92
CA LEU A 36 -16.28 -13.18 -13.89
C LEU A 36 -15.89 -12.75 -15.31
N THR A 37 -15.71 -11.45 -15.53
CA THR A 37 -15.29 -10.86 -16.80
C THR A 37 -14.11 -9.92 -16.56
N VAL A 38 -13.11 -9.97 -17.43
CA VAL A 38 -11.97 -9.04 -17.42
C VAL A 38 -12.36 -7.79 -18.20
N LYS A 39 -12.06 -6.61 -17.63
CA LYS A 39 -12.32 -5.32 -18.28
C LYS A 39 -11.32 -5.09 -19.42
N ASP A 40 -11.72 -4.28 -20.40
CA ASP A 40 -10.81 -3.86 -21.48
C ASP A 40 -9.61 -3.11 -20.88
N THR A 41 -8.39 -3.50 -21.22
CA THR A 41 -7.16 -2.85 -20.77
C THR A 41 -7.15 -1.35 -21.07
N ARG A 42 -7.83 -0.90 -22.14
CA ARG A 42 -7.99 0.52 -22.48
C ARG A 42 -8.84 1.31 -21.48
N SER A 43 -9.65 0.61 -20.68
CA SER A 43 -10.50 1.21 -19.64
C SER A 43 -9.80 1.34 -18.29
N LEU A 44 -8.59 0.78 -18.14
CA LEU A 44 -7.84 0.89 -16.89
C LEU A 44 -7.41 2.33 -16.65
N THR A 45 -7.55 2.77 -15.40
CA THR A 45 -6.95 4.03 -14.96
C THR A 45 -5.43 3.89 -14.93
N ASP A 46 -4.71 5.00 -15.02
CA ASP A 46 -3.25 5.00 -14.96
C ASP A 46 -2.72 4.36 -13.66
N ALA A 47 -3.36 4.63 -12.52
CA ALA A 47 -3.01 3.99 -11.25
C ALA A 47 -3.26 2.47 -11.26
N ALA A 48 -4.36 2.00 -11.85
CA ALA A 48 -4.62 0.57 -11.99
C ALA A 48 -3.59 -0.09 -12.93
N ALA A 49 -3.24 0.58 -14.03
CA ALA A 49 -2.21 0.08 -14.94
C ALA A 49 -0.85 -0.06 -14.23
N ARG A 50 -0.46 0.93 -13.43
CA ARG A 50 0.79 0.92 -12.65
C ARG A 50 0.82 -0.16 -11.55
N GLY A 51 -0.32 -0.54 -11.00
CA GLY A 51 -0.42 -1.65 -10.03
C GLY A 51 -0.21 -3.06 -10.61
N LEU A 52 -0.18 -3.21 -11.94
CA LEU A 52 0.02 -4.50 -12.60
C LEU A 52 1.49 -4.94 -12.58
N VAL A 53 1.70 -6.21 -12.26
CA VAL A 53 2.99 -6.89 -12.45
C VAL A 53 3.02 -7.63 -13.78
N GLY A 54 1.87 -8.12 -14.24
CA GLY A 54 1.77 -8.80 -15.54
C GLY A 54 0.38 -9.30 -15.85
N ILE A 55 0.13 -9.50 -17.15
CA ILE A 55 -1.09 -10.11 -17.69
C ILE A 55 -0.65 -11.26 -18.59
N ARG A 56 -1.31 -12.41 -18.49
CA ARG A 56 -1.02 -13.59 -19.31
C ARG A 56 -2.31 -14.23 -19.78
N GLU A 57 -2.39 -14.58 -21.05
CA GLU A 57 -3.41 -15.51 -21.54
C GLU A 57 -2.94 -16.96 -21.33
N GLY A 58 -3.79 -17.76 -20.67
CA GLY A 58 -3.57 -19.17 -20.43
C GLY A 58 -4.68 -20.03 -21.01
N THR A 59 -4.55 -21.35 -20.88
CA THR A 59 -5.49 -22.33 -21.44
C THR A 59 -6.92 -22.21 -20.93
N ARG A 60 -7.15 -21.54 -19.80
CA ARG A 60 -8.47 -21.37 -19.17
C ARG A 60 -8.89 -19.90 -19.03
N GLY A 61 -8.24 -18.98 -19.75
CA GLY A 61 -8.55 -17.55 -19.72
C GLY A 61 -7.36 -16.69 -19.32
N VAL A 62 -7.64 -15.48 -18.83
CA VAL A 62 -6.63 -14.46 -18.54
C VAL A 62 -6.25 -14.47 -17.06
N GLU A 63 -4.94 -14.51 -16.79
CA GLU A 63 -4.35 -14.32 -15.47
C GLU A 63 -3.88 -12.86 -15.34
N ILE A 64 -4.28 -12.21 -14.26
CA ILE A 64 -3.87 -10.85 -13.90
C ILE A 64 -3.06 -10.92 -12.61
N LYS A 65 -1.82 -10.46 -12.64
CA LYS A 65 -0.93 -10.43 -11.48
C LYS A 65 -0.76 -8.99 -11.00
N LEU A 66 -1.11 -8.75 -9.74
CA LEU A 66 -0.90 -7.47 -9.06
C LEU A 66 0.37 -7.51 -8.21
N GLY A 67 0.89 -6.32 -7.89
CA GLY A 67 1.99 -6.18 -6.96
C GLY A 67 1.64 -6.64 -5.54
N ASP A 68 2.67 -6.89 -4.72
CA ASP A 68 2.48 -7.22 -3.31
C ASP A 68 2.01 -5.98 -2.53
N LYS A 69 0.70 -5.95 -2.28
CA LYS A 69 0.03 -4.88 -1.54
C LYS A 69 0.58 -4.70 -0.13
N LEU A 70 0.84 -5.78 0.60
CA LEU A 70 1.29 -5.69 2.00
C LEU A 70 2.70 -5.14 2.07
N ARG A 71 3.59 -5.61 1.18
CA ARG A 71 4.95 -5.10 1.10
C ARG A 71 4.99 -3.63 0.68
N ALA A 72 4.13 -3.22 -0.26
CA ALA A 72 4.04 -1.83 -0.67
C ALA A 72 3.56 -0.91 0.49
N LEU A 73 2.54 -1.34 1.25
CA LEU A 73 2.06 -0.61 2.43
C LEU A 73 3.12 -0.50 3.53
N GLU A 74 3.90 -1.57 3.77
CA GLU A 74 5.00 -1.56 4.73
C GLU A 74 6.07 -0.53 4.34
N LEU A 75 6.48 -0.52 3.06
CA LEU A 75 7.47 0.44 2.55
C LEU A 75 6.97 1.88 2.63
N LEU A 76 5.70 2.12 2.27
CA LEU A 76 5.07 3.44 2.41
C LEU A 76 5.06 3.89 3.87
N GLY A 77 4.58 3.06 4.80
CA GLY A 77 4.54 3.46 6.20
C GLY A 77 5.93 3.71 6.81
N ARG A 78 6.98 3.02 6.33
CA ARG A 78 8.37 3.36 6.67
C ARG A 78 8.79 4.72 6.12
N CYS A 79 8.40 5.06 4.90
CA CYS A 79 8.66 6.39 4.34
C CYS A 79 7.95 7.51 5.10
N TYR A 80 6.79 7.22 5.71
CA TYR A 80 5.99 8.18 6.48
C TYR A 80 6.25 8.14 8.00
N GLY A 81 7.17 7.31 8.49
CA GLY A 81 7.42 7.15 9.94
C GLY A 81 6.27 6.49 10.72
N ALA A 82 5.29 5.88 10.03
CA ALA A 82 4.14 5.22 10.66
C ALA A 82 4.50 3.91 11.38
N PHE A 83 5.70 3.38 11.13
CA PHE A 83 6.19 2.10 11.66
C PHE A 83 7.55 2.22 12.37
N ASP A 84 7.93 3.42 12.81
CA ASP A 84 9.19 3.59 13.55
C ASP A 84 9.16 2.74 14.83
N ARG A 85 10.22 1.95 15.03
CA ARG A 85 10.34 0.91 16.06
C ARG A 85 10.50 1.45 17.49
N GLU A 86 10.21 2.72 17.74
CA GLU A 86 10.32 3.35 19.05
C GLU A 86 8.99 3.96 19.51
N ALA A 87 7.95 3.14 19.52
CA ALA A 87 6.99 3.19 20.61
C ALA A 87 7.32 2.00 21.52
N GLY A 88 8.36 2.14 22.35
CA GLY A 88 8.44 1.33 23.56
C GLY A 88 7.13 1.50 24.34
N PRO A 89 6.73 0.55 25.20
CA PRO A 89 5.55 0.76 26.04
C PRO A 89 5.75 2.12 26.72
N GLU A 90 4.81 3.06 26.54
CA GLU A 90 4.82 4.25 27.38
C GLU A 90 4.87 3.73 28.82
N PRO A 91 5.84 4.16 29.64
CA PRO A 91 5.89 3.70 31.01
C PRO A 91 4.54 4.04 31.61
N GLU A 92 3.80 3.02 32.04
CA GLU A 92 2.57 3.20 32.79
C GLU A 92 2.91 4.16 33.92
N ARG A 93 2.49 5.42 33.81
CA ARG A 93 2.48 6.33 34.95
C ARG A 93 1.48 5.72 35.91
N LEU A 94 1.99 4.87 36.81
CA LEU A 94 1.25 4.49 38.00
C LEU A 94 0.81 5.80 38.64
N PRO A 95 -0.49 6.01 38.89
CA PRO A 95 -0.94 7.21 39.55
C PRO A 95 -0.24 7.25 40.91
N GLN A 96 0.41 8.39 41.22
CA GLN A 96 0.94 8.67 42.56
C GLN A 96 -0.26 8.81 43.49
N ILE A 97 -0.75 7.68 44.03
CA ILE A 97 -1.80 7.65 45.07
C ILE A 97 -1.16 7.40 46.45
N LEU A 98 0.14 7.62 46.60
CA LEU A 98 0.82 7.37 47.88
C LEU A 98 1.74 8.51 48.33
N ASP A 99 1.30 9.76 48.16
CA ASP A 99 1.91 10.90 48.84
C ASP A 99 0.98 11.53 49.93
N ASP A 100 -0.25 11.04 50.10
CA ASP A 100 -1.23 11.56 51.08
C ASP A 100 -1.47 10.61 52.28
N ILE A 101 -0.59 9.64 52.52
CA ILE A 101 -0.61 8.81 53.73
C ILE A 101 0.76 8.85 54.40
N GLU A 102 1.18 10.04 54.82
CA GLU A 102 2.05 10.20 55.99
C GLU A 102 1.82 11.61 56.57
N ASP A 103 1.33 11.59 57.82
CA ASP A 103 0.94 12.65 58.78
C ASP A 103 -0.43 13.36 58.63
#